data_AF-D8PQV5-F1
#
_entry.id   AF-D8PQV5-F1
#
_cell.length_a   1.000
_cell.length_b   1.000
_cell.length_c   1.000
_cell.angle_alpha   90.00
_cell.angle_beta   90.00
_cell.angle_gamma   90.00
#
_symmetry.space_group_name_H-M   'P 1'
#
loop_
_entity.id
_entity.type
_entity.pdbx_description
1 polymer ?
#
loop_
_entity_poly.entity_id
_entity_poly.type
_entity_poly.pdbx_seq_one_letter_code
_entity_poly.pdbx_strand_id
1 'polypeptide(L)'
;MNSSWGWHPEQKLDELFHPDARFILVRRLRDEGLSEVVAYLSFRFDMEEGEEVAYLYEVHVCSSCRRQSLGRILTDQIRRVASHYKMSSVMLTVFEGATLCNGLQDDL
;
A
#
# COMPACT_ATOMS: atom_id res chain seq x y z
N MET A 1 -9.54 -18.12 14.62
CA MET A 1 -8.11 -17.95 15.00
C MET A 1 -7.31 -19.05 14.35
N ASN A 2 -6.68 -18.72 13.22
CA ASN A 2 -5.49 -19.34 12.63
C ASN A 2 -5.45 -18.86 11.19
N SER A 3 -4.75 -17.75 10.93
CA SER A 3 -4.22 -17.52 9.59
C SER A 3 -3.19 -18.63 9.36
N SER A 4 -3.46 -19.51 8.40
CA SER A 4 -2.51 -20.51 7.92
C SER A 4 -1.33 -19.90 7.14
N TRP A 5 -1.23 -18.56 7.10
CA TRP A 5 -0.07 -17.85 6.61
C TRP A 5 0.86 -17.54 7.78
N GLY A 6 1.88 -18.38 7.95
CA GLY A 6 2.97 -18.10 8.88
C GLY A 6 3.66 -16.80 8.48
N TRP A 7 4.06 -15.99 9.46
CA TRP A 7 5.00 -14.91 9.19
C TRP A 7 6.29 -15.54 8.65
N HIS A 8 6.54 -15.40 7.34
CA HIS A 8 7.77 -15.83 6.70
C HIS A 8 8.63 -14.59 6.43
N PRO A 9 9.58 -14.25 7.31
CA PRO A 9 10.32 -12.99 7.24
C PRO A 9 11.14 -12.87 5.95
N GLU A 10 11.62 -13.99 5.40
CA GLU A 10 12.38 -14.03 4.16
C GLU A 10 11.53 -13.62 2.95
N GLN A 11 10.33 -14.19 2.79
CA GLN A 11 9.40 -13.84 1.71
C GLN A 11 9.00 -12.35 1.76
N LYS A 12 8.76 -11.82 2.96
CA LYS A 12 8.46 -10.40 3.18
C LYS A 12 9.63 -9.49 2.80
N LEU A 13 10.86 -9.92 3.06
CA LEU A 13 12.05 -9.17 2.66
C LEU A 13 12.21 -9.21 1.14
N ASP A 14 12.00 -10.36 0.51
CA ASP A 14 12.05 -10.48 -0.95
C ASP A 14 10.99 -9.61 -1.62
N GLU A 15 9.79 -9.53 -1.05
CA GLU A 15 8.73 -8.63 -1.51
C GLU A 15 9.15 -7.16 -1.40
N LEU A 16 9.72 -6.77 -0.25
CA LEU A 16 10.15 -5.41 0.04
C LEU A 16 11.34 -4.96 -0.82
N PHE A 17 12.29 -5.87 -1.10
CA PHE A 17 13.52 -5.59 -1.83
C PHE A 17 13.48 -5.97 -3.31
N HIS A 18 12.31 -6.35 -3.83
CA HIS A 18 12.16 -6.62 -5.24
C HIS A 18 12.53 -5.40 -6.09
N PRO A 19 13.25 -5.56 -7.21
CA PRO A 19 13.73 -4.45 -8.04
C PRO A 19 12.59 -3.55 -8.57
N ASP A 20 11.42 -4.13 -8.79
CA ASP A 20 10.24 -3.41 -9.27
C ASP A 20 9.34 -2.85 -8.15
N ALA A 21 9.69 -3.09 -6.88
CA ALA A 21 8.96 -2.49 -5.77
C ALA A 21 9.06 -0.95 -5.84
N ARG A 22 7.92 -0.30 -5.65
CA ARG A 22 7.78 1.15 -5.55
C ARG A 22 7.07 1.48 -4.24
N PHE A 23 7.39 2.65 -3.69
CA PHE A 23 6.87 3.08 -2.39
C PHE A 23 6.32 4.49 -2.47
N ILE A 24 5.16 4.71 -1.84
CA ILE A 24 4.63 6.02 -1.50
C ILE A 24 4.82 6.21 0.00
N LEU A 25 5.58 7.21 0.40
CA LEU A 25 5.88 7.50 1.81
C LEU A 25 5.20 8.78 2.27
N VAL A 26 4.53 8.73 3.41
CA VAL A 26 4.10 9.91 4.15
C VAL A 26 5.07 10.13 5.29
N ARG A 27 5.72 11.29 5.28
CA ARG A 27 6.65 11.70 6.33
C ARG A 27 6.11 12.90 7.08
N ARG A 28 6.35 12.95 8.38
CA ARG A 28 6.06 14.15 9.17
C ARG A 28 7.08 15.23 8.85
N LEU A 29 6.60 16.43 8.54
CA LEU A 29 7.44 17.62 8.42
C LEU A 29 7.77 18.17 9.81
N ARG A 30 9.04 18.47 10.05
CA ARG A 30 9.54 19.19 11.23
C ARG A 30 10.35 20.41 10.76
N ASP A 31 10.71 21.30 11.68
CA ASP A 31 11.44 22.53 11.36
C ASP A 31 12.79 22.26 10.65
N GLU A 32 13.41 21.12 10.94
CA GLU A 32 14.66 20.65 10.35
C GLU A 32 14.46 19.89 9.02
N GLY A 33 13.21 19.72 8.56
CA GLY A 33 12.87 19.03 7.32
C GLY A 33 12.05 17.75 7.50
N LEU A 34 12.20 16.81 6.54
CA LEU A 34 11.48 15.54 6.54
C LEU A 34 11.96 14.64 7.69
N SER A 35 11.02 14.16 8.50
CA SER A 35 11.31 13.31 9.65
C SER A 35 10.80 11.87 9.47
N GLU A 36 10.16 11.32 10.51
CA GLU A 36 9.67 9.95 10.59
C GLU A 36 8.63 9.62 9.50
N VAL A 37 8.70 8.39 8.99
CA VAL A 37 7.66 7.84 8.11
C VAL A 37 6.48 7.45 8.99
N VAL A 38 5.34 8.10 8.77
CA VAL A 38 4.10 7.89 9.55
C VAL A 38 3.09 7.02 8.82
N ALA A 39 3.22 6.88 7.50
CA ALA A 39 2.46 5.93 6.71
C ALA A 39 3.24 5.59 5.43
N TYR A 40 3.01 4.40 4.89
CA TYR A 40 3.54 4.01 3.60
C TYR A 40 2.60 3.07 2.85
N LEU A 41 2.81 3.00 1.55
CA LEU A 41 2.22 2.01 0.66
C LEU A 41 3.33 1.44 -0.24
N SER A 42 3.34 0.13 -0.45
CA SER A 42 4.18 -0.55 -1.44
C SER A 42 3.34 -1.08 -2.60
N PHE A 43 3.85 -0.94 -3.81
CA PHE A 43 3.17 -1.41 -5.02
C PHE A 43 4.17 -1.79 -6.12
N ARG A 44 3.65 -2.47 -7.14
CA ARG A 44 4.35 -2.72 -8.41
C ARG A 44 3.40 -2.46 -9.57
N PHE A 45 3.96 -2.22 -10.74
CA PHE A 45 3.20 -2.36 -11.99
C PHE A 45 3.33 -3.81 -12.43
N ASP A 46 2.20 -4.48 -12.64
CA ASP A 46 2.16 -5.90 -12.96
C ASP A 46 1.07 -6.19 -14.00
N MET A 47 1.04 -7.43 -14.48
CA MET A 47 0.01 -7.94 -15.38
C MET A 47 -0.84 -8.97 -14.64
N GLU A 48 -2.10 -8.65 -14.38
CA GLU A 48 -3.05 -9.55 -13.71
C GLU A 48 -4.20 -9.89 -14.65
N GLU A 49 -4.43 -11.18 -14.88
CA GLU A 49 -5.47 -11.69 -15.79
C GLU A 49 -5.49 -11.04 -17.20
N GLY A 50 -4.35 -10.52 -17.66
CA GLY A 50 -4.20 -9.84 -18.95
C GLY A 50 -4.44 -8.33 -18.90
N GLU A 51 -4.59 -7.74 -17.72
CA GLU A 51 -4.68 -6.30 -17.50
C GLU A 51 -3.42 -5.74 -16.83
N GLU A 52 -2.97 -4.58 -17.29
CA GLU A 52 -1.89 -3.83 -16.64
C GLU A 52 -2.43 -3.15 -15.38
N VAL A 53 -1.93 -3.51 -14.21
CA VAL A 53 -2.45 -3.04 -12.92
C VAL A 53 -1.35 -2.45 -12.05
N ALA A 54 -1.72 -1.47 -11.23
CA ALA A 54 -0.92 -1.08 -10.09
C ALA A 54 -1.28 -1.97 -8.89
N TYR A 55 -0.50 -3.02 -8.67
CA TYR A 55 -0.75 -3.99 -7.60
C TYR A 55 -0.23 -3.48 -6.26
N LEU A 56 -1.15 -3.23 -5.33
CA LEU A 56 -0.86 -2.80 -3.96
C LEU A 56 -0.57 -4.03 -3.09
N TYR A 57 0.66 -4.15 -2.62
CA TYR A 57 1.09 -5.24 -1.74
C TYR A 57 0.81 -4.93 -0.28
N GLU A 58 1.23 -3.75 0.18
CA GLU A 58 1.18 -3.41 1.59
C GLU A 58 0.80 -1.95 1.80
N VAL A 59 -0.06 -1.67 2.79
CA VAL A 59 -0.37 -0.31 3.24
C VAL A 59 -0.38 -0.25 4.75
N HIS A 60 0.40 0.66 5.32
CA HIS A 60 0.49 0.84 6.76
C HIS A 60 0.35 2.29 7.15
N VAL A 61 -0.40 2.51 8.23
CA VAL A 61 -0.51 3.80 8.92
C VAL A 61 -0.13 3.60 10.37
N CYS A 62 0.81 4.40 10.86
CA CYS A 62 1.23 4.40 12.26
C CYS A 62 0.01 4.59 13.17
N SER A 63 -0.07 3.79 14.24
CA SER A 63 -1.23 3.77 15.14
C SER A 63 -1.54 5.15 15.74
N SER A 64 -0.52 5.95 16.04
CA SER A 64 -0.62 7.31 16.56
C SER A 64 -1.17 8.33 15.55
N CYS A 65 -1.21 7.97 14.27
CA CYS A 65 -1.65 8.83 13.17
C CYS A 65 -2.90 8.30 12.44
N ARG A 66 -3.59 7.30 13.02
CA ARG A 66 -4.85 6.78 12.47
C ARG A 66 -5.98 7.81 12.60
N ARG A 67 -7.03 7.64 11.77
CA ARG A 67 -8.20 8.55 11.67
C ARG A 67 -7.88 9.97 11.19
N GLN A 68 -6.73 10.18 10.57
CA GLN A 68 -6.33 11.43 9.92
C GLN A 68 -6.35 11.31 8.38
N SER A 69 -7.20 10.43 7.84
CA SER A 69 -7.35 10.19 6.39
C SER A 69 -6.09 9.77 5.63
N LEU A 70 -5.00 9.39 6.31
CA LEU A 70 -3.73 9.00 5.68
C LEU A 70 -3.88 7.79 4.75
N GLY A 71 -4.72 6.82 5.10
CA GLY A 71 -5.04 5.69 4.22
C GLY A 71 -5.65 6.17 2.91
N ARG A 72 -6.68 7.02 2.98
CA ARG A 72 -7.32 7.62 1.81
C ARG A 72 -6.33 8.44 0.97
N ILE A 73 -5.45 9.21 1.60
CA ILE A 73 -4.42 9.98 0.89
C ILE A 73 -3.49 9.05 0.10
N LEU A 74 -3.02 7.96 0.72
CA LEU A 74 -2.17 6.97 0.05
C LEU A 74 -2.88 6.33 -1.15
N THR A 75 -4.14 5.92 -0.96
CA THR A 75 -4.96 5.33 -2.02
C THR A 75 -5.23 6.31 -3.17
N ASP A 76 -5.54 7.57 -2.86
CA ASP A 76 -5.70 8.62 -3.86
C ASP A 76 -4.40 8.85 -4.65
N GLN A 77 -3.23 8.75 -4.00
CA GLN A 77 -1.95 8.92 -4.70
C GLN A 77 -1.65 7.75 -5.64
N ILE A 78 -1.83 6.50 -5.22
CA ILE A 78 -1.59 5.37 -6.13
C ILE A 78 -2.55 5.38 -7.33
N ARG A 79 -3.81 5.82 -7.16
CA ARG A 79 -4.72 6.01 -8.31
C ARG A 79 -4.23 7.04 -9.30
N ARG A 80 -3.67 8.16 -8.82
CA ARG A 80 -3.07 9.17 -9.70
C ARG A 80 -1.86 8.62 -10.44
N VAL A 81 -1.03 7.82 -9.76
CA VAL A 81 0.10 7.13 -10.39
C VAL A 81 -0.41 6.15 -11.45
N ALA A 82 -1.34 5.26 -11.11
CA ALA A 82 -1.94 4.30 -12.03
C ALA A 82 -2.52 5.00 -13.27
N SER A 83 -3.31 6.07 -13.07
CA SER A 83 -3.87 6.88 -14.16
C SER A 83 -2.81 7.53 -15.03
N HIS A 84 -1.75 8.09 -14.43
CA HIS A 84 -0.64 8.71 -15.17
C HIS A 84 0.09 7.69 -16.07
N TYR A 85 0.30 6.48 -15.55
CA TYR A 85 0.94 5.38 -16.29
C TYR A 85 -0.05 4.57 -17.14
N LYS A 86 -1.32 4.97 -17.21
CA LYS A 86 -2.39 4.32 -17.99
C LYS A 86 -2.66 2.86 -17.61
N MET A 87 -2.45 2.52 -16.35
CA MET A 87 -2.86 1.23 -15.80
C MET A 87 -4.38 1.12 -15.82
N SER A 88 -4.90 -0.08 -16.03
CA SER A 88 -6.33 -0.37 -16.07
C SER A 88 -7.01 -0.18 -14.71
N SER A 89 -6.33 -0.60 -13.63
CA SER A 89 -6.87 -0.51 -12.27
C SER A 89 -5.77 -0.52 -11.21
N VAL A 90 -6.17 -0.25 -9.96
CA VAL A 90 -5.36 -0.50 -8.76
C VAL A 90 -5.95 -1.73 -8.08
N MET A 91 -5.15 -2.78 -7.88
CA MET A 91 -5.60 -4.02 -7.24
C MET A 91 -5.00 -4.16 -5.84
N LEU A 92 -5.75 -4.78 -4.94
CA LEU A 92 -5.35 -5.06 -3.56
C LEU A 92 -6.00 -6.39 -3.12
N THR A 93 -5.22 -7.24 -2.46
CA THR A 93 -5.75 -8.40 -1.72
C THR A 93 -5.89 -8.07 -0.24
N VAL A 94 -7.11 -8.06 0.29
CA VAL A 94 -7.39 -7.90 1.72
C VAL A 94 -7.67 -9.26 2.34
N PHE A 95 -6.96 -9.61 3.42
CA PHE A 95 -7.32 -10.76 4.23
C PHE A 95 -8.57 -10.45 5.07
N GLU A 96 -9.50 -11.40 5.17
CA GLU A 96 -10.82 -11.31 5.81
C GLU A 96 -10.81 -10.87 7.30
N GLY A 97 -9.62 -10.76 7.92
CA GLY A 97 -9.42 -10.26 9.29
C GLY A 97 -8.95 -8.80 9.41
N ALA A 98 -8.70 -8.10 8.30
CA ALA A 98 -8.23 -6.71 8.32
C ALA A 98 -9.42 -5.73 8.43
N THR A 99 -9.99 -5.58 9.63
CA THR A 99 -11.20 -4.79 9.94
C THR A 99 -11.15 -3.30 9.49
N LEU A 100 -10.00 -2.76 9.08
CA LEU A 100 -9.85 -1.39 8.59
C LEU A 100 -9.78 -1.28 7.05
N CYS A 101 -9.65 -2.38 6.32
CA CYS A 101 -9.46 -2.37 4.86
C CYS A 101 -10.76 -2.57 4.06
N ASN A 102 -11.85 -3.00 4.68
CA ASN A 102 -13.12 -3.23 3.97
C ASN A 102 -13.66 -1.95 3.31
N GLY A 103 -13.55 -0.80 3.96
CA GLY A 103 -13.93 0.48 3.35
C GLY A 103 -12.95 1.00 2.29
N LEU A 104 -11.72 0.49 2.24
CA LEU A 104 -10.72 0.87 1.21
C LEU A 104 -10.94 0.09 -0.09
N GLN A 105 -11.51 -1.11 -0.02
CA GLN A 105 -11.88 -1.93 -1.19
C GLN A 105 -13.08 -1.34 -1.92
N ASP A 106 -14.12 -0.89 -1.20
CA ASP A 106 -15.31 -0.27 -1.82
C ASP A 106 -14.99 1.07 -2.53
N ASP A 107 -13.91 1.73 -2.09
CA ASP A 107 -13.49 3.00 -2.67
C ASP A 107 -12.59 2.81 -3.90
N LEU A 108 -11.87 1.67 -4.04
CA LEU A 108 -10.89 1.36 -5.10
C LEU A 108 -11.58 0.98 -6.41
#